data_AF-A0A7Y7NLM0-F1
#
_entry.id   AF-A0A7Y7NLM0-F1
#
_cell.length_a   1.000
_cell.length_b   1.000
_cell.length_c   1.000
_cell.angle_alpha   90.00
_cell.angle_beta   90.00
_cell.angle_gamma   90.00
#
_symmetry.space_group_name_H-M   'P 1'
#
loop_
_entity.id
_entity.type
_entity.pdbx_description
1 polymer ?
#
loop_
_entity_poly.entity_id
_entity_poly.type
_entity_poly.pdbx_seq_one_letter_code
_entity_poly.pdbx_strand_id
1 'polypeptide(L)'
;MSLPELSTPIRIYWDITPVPLVHADHLKIAEYIIALKILNLDIAVTGESIPDSCFTIIKKCSEARIGITLTVSAAFFTKLLAESLSTAPPKELLLEITSIEEIFSLDYTHPAVSGFSFPINENNWKQIPDLIHFVSEKGIKRLVFPMQRLYSGEHPFHLPAQGIVSISDALSSLSPAPLLQITAHDPFVWRAIFPNTPFPNGRCQAANTMLYIDPKGVVYPCPVMPVPIGDLQITTLKEIAKGVIKRELRAKLLKLPADCIGCEMAESCKGGCRGRGEIISGSWDGIDPACK
;
A
#
# COMPACT_ATOMS: atom_id res chain seq x y z
N MET A 1 5.78 19.10 11.95
CA MET A 1 4.74 18.87 12.98
C MET A 1 4.38 17.38 12.99
N SER A 2 4.47 16.69 14.12
CA SER A 2 3.93 15.34 14.25
C SER A 2 2.40 15.42 14.26
N LEU A 3 1.73 14.73 13.33
CA LEU A 3 0.28 14.60 13.39
C LEU A 3 -0.11 13.96 14.74
N PRO A 4 -1.10 14.52 15.46
CA PRO A 4 -1.61 13.88 16.68
C PRO A 4 -2.13 12.48 16.35
N GLU A 5 -2.15 11.60 17.36
CA GLU A 5 -2.77 10.28 17.22
C GLU A 5 -4.22 10.44 16.78
N LEU A 6 -4.56 9.83 15.64
CA LEU A 6 -5.89 9.94 15.08
C LEU A 6 -6.80 8.88 15.69
N SER A 7 -7.97 9.33 16.15
CA SER A 7 -9.01 8.41 16.65
C SER A 7 -9.60 7.52 15.55
N THR A 8 -9.51 7.95 14.29
CA THR A 8 -9.94 7.21 13.10
C THR A 8 -8.87 7.30 12.02
N PRO A 9 -8.60 6.22 11.27
CA PRO A 9 -7.67 6.27 10.17
C PRO A 9 -8.19 7.20 9.07
N ILE A 10 -7.26 7.74 8.28
CA ILE A 10 -7.58 8.54 7.09
C ILE A 10 -7.77 7.63 5.87
N ARG A 11 -7.03 6.52 5.85
CA ARG A 11 -6.95 5.56 4.75
C ARG A 11 -7.18 4.14 5.25
N ILE A 12 -7.83 3.31 4.46
CA ILE A 12 -7.85 1.86 4.68
C ILE A 12 -7.37 1.17 3.42
N TYR A 13 -6.50 0.19 3.59
CA TYR A 13 -6.13 -0.76 2.55
C TYR A 13 -6.97 -2.02 2.77
N TRP A 14 -7.63 -2.52 1.73
CA TRP A 14 -8.47 -3.70 1.82
C TRP A 14 -8.22 -4.60 0.62
N ASP A 15 -7.64 -5.77 0.88
CA ASP A 15 -7.49 -6.78 -0.14
C ASP A 15 -8.75 -7.66 -0.14
N ILE A 16 -9.45 -7.71 -1.27
CA ILE A 16 -10.65 -8.55 -1.46
C ILE A 16 -10.24 -9.96 -1.94
N THR A 17 -9.09 -10.06 -2.59
CA THR A 17 -8.54 -11.30 -3.14
C THR A 17 -7.11 -11.54 -2.64
N PRO A 18 -6.59 -12.78 -2.65
CA PRO A 18 -7.24 -14.02 -3.12
C PRO A 18 -8.48 -14.36 -2.29
N VAL A 19 -9.52 -14.86 -2.95
CA VAL A 19 -10.78 -15.18 -2.27
C VAL A 19 -10.52 -16.35 -1.30
N PRO A 20 -10.68 -16.16 0.02
CA PRO A 20 -10.43 -17.22 0.98
C PRO A 20 -11.52 -18.29 0.94
N LEU A 21 -11.24 -19.49 1.47
CA LEU A 21 -12.23 -20.55 1.66
C LEU A 21 -13.41 -20.12 2.56
N VAL A 22 -13.13 -19.25 3.53
CA VAL A 22 -14.14 -18.64 4.41
C VAL A 22 -14.30 -17.19 4.00
N HIS A 23 -15.45 -16.89 3.38
CA HIS A 23 -15.72 -15.56 2.84
C HIS A 23 -16.05 -14.55 3.93
N ALA A 24 -15.37 -13.41 3.90
CA ALA A 24 -15.78 -12.25 4.66
C ALA A 24 -17.06 -11.65 4.06
N ASP A 25 -17.94 -11.09 4.91
CA ASP A 25 -19.10 -10.34 4.45
C ASP A 25 -18.65 -8.95 3.95
N HIS A 26 -18.33 -8.90 2.65
CA HIS A 26 -17.86 -7.70 1.97
C HIS A 26 -18.80 -6.50 2.14
N LEU A 27 -20.12 -6.71 2.11
CA LEU A 27 -21.07 -5.61 2.21
C LEU A 27 -21.12 -5.05 3.62
N LYS A 28 -21.06 -5.92 4.64
CA LYS A 28 -20.94 -5.52 6.04
C LYS A 28 -19.62 -4.80 6.33
N ILE A 29 -18.50 -5.26 5.76
CA ILE A 29 -17.20 -4.56 5.88
C ILE A 29 -17.27 -3.18 5.26
N ALA A 30 -17.90 -3.03 4.08
CA ALA A 30 -18.09 -1.73 3.45
C ALA A 30 -18.92 -0.77 4.32
N GLU A 31 -19.97 -1.27 4.98
CA GLU A 31 -20.78 -0.49 5.93
C GLU A 31 -19.96 -0.03 7.13
N TYR A 32 -19.11 -0.91 7.67
CA TYR A 32 -18.16 -0.53 8.72
C TYR A 32 -17.17 0.54 8.28
N ILE A 33 -16.63 0.45 7.06
CA ILE A 33 -15.72 1.45 6.48
C ILE A 33 -16.44 2.80 6.32
N ILE A 34 -17.66 2.80 5.79
CA ILE A 34 -18.49 4.01 5.63
C ILE A 34 -18.77 4.66 6.98
N ALA A 35 -19.10 3.87 8.00
CA ALA A 35 -19.38 4.36 9.35
C ALA A 35 -18.16 5.05 10.01
N LEU A 36 -16.94 4.69 9.61
CA LEU A 36 -15.71 5.34 10.09
C LEU A 36 -15.43 6.71 9.47
N LYS A 37 -16.07 7.06 8.35
CA LYS A 37 -15.88 8.34 7.63
C LYS A 37 -14.40 8.61 7.27
N ILE A 38 -13.71 7.58 6.78
CA ILE A 38 -12.34 7.70 6.26
C ILE A 38 -12.34 8.53 4.96
N LEU A 39 -11.17 9.03 4.54
CA LEU A 39 -11.06 9.82 3.31
C LEU A 39 -10.79 8.96 2.07
N ASN A 40 -9.98 7.90 2.20
CA ASN A 40 -9.58 7.06 1.07
C ASN A 40 -9.66 5.58 1.40
N LEU A 41 -10.10 4.78 0.45
CA LEU A 41 -10.09 3.33 0.50
C LEU A 41 -9.32 2.80 -0.71
N ASP A 42 -8.25 2.05 -0.46
CA ASP A 42 -7.48 1.35 -1.47
C ASP A 42 -7.93 -0.11 -1.49
N ILE A 43 -8.58 -0.52 -2.58
CA ILE A 43 -9.08 -1.88 -2.77
C ILE A 43 -8.12 -2.61 -3.70
N ALA A 44 -7.62 -3.77 -3.28
CA ALA A 44 -6.88 -4.68 -4.16
C ALA A 44 -7.72 -5.89 -4.54
N VAL A 45 -7.85 -6.13 -5.84
CA VAL A 45 -8.52 -7.27 -6.46
C VAL A 45 -7.59 -7.89 -7.50
N THR A 46 -6.47 -8.43 -7.01
CA THR A 46 -5.35 -8.93 -7.81
C THR A 46 -5.35 -10.46 -7.98
N GLY A 47 -6.38 -11.15 -7.48
CA GLY A 47 -6.62 -12.56 -7.74
C GLY A 47 -7.19 -12.83 -9.14
N GLU A 48 -7.65 -14.07 -9.37
CA GLU A 48 -8.08 -14.55 -10.69
C GLU A 48 -9.45 -14.03 -11.17
N SER A 49 -10.19 -13.35 -10.31
CA SER A 49 -11.50 -12.81 -10.65
C SER A 49 -11.84 -11.59 -9.79
N ILE A 50 -12.78 -10.77 -10.28
CA ILE A 50 -13.31 -9.62 -9.55
C ILE A 50 -14.68 -9.99 -9.00
N PRO A 51 -14.86 -10.08 -7.68
CA PRO A 51 -16.16 -10.40 -7.10
C PRO A 51 -17.21 -9.32 -7.40
N ASP A 52 -18.46 -9.71 -7.66
CA ASP A 52 -19.58 -8.77 -7.92
C ASP A 52 -19.76 -7.74 -6.79
N SER A 53 -19.46 -8.14 -5.55
CA SER A 53 -19.47 -7.25 -4.40
C SER A 53 -18.55 -6.04 -4.58
N CYS A 54 -17.46 -6.16 -5.35
CA CYS A 54 -16.51 -5.07 -5.61
C CYS A 54 -17.22 -3.84 -6.21
N PHE A 55 -18.04 -4.03 -7.25
CA PHE A 55 -18.79 -2.94 -7.88
C PHE A 55 -19.78 -2.29 -6.91
N THR A 56 -20.43 -3.10 -6.08
CA THR A 56 -21.36 -2.61 -5.05
C THR A 56 -20.63 -1.80 -3.97
N ILE A 57 -19.45 -2.25 -3.53
CA ILE A 57 -18.59 -1.53 -2.59
C ILE A 57 -18.19 -0.17 -3.16
N ILE A 58 -17.66 -0.13 -4.39
CA ILE A 58 -17.21 1.10 -5.04
C ILE A 58 -18.35 2.10 -5.10
N LYS A 59 -19.54 1.66 -5.51
CA LYS A 59 -20.74 2.50 -5.55
C LYS A 59 -21.09 3.06 -4.17
N LYS A 60 -21.30 2.19 -3.17
CA LYS A 60 -21.68 2.60 -1.80
C LYS A 60 -20.68 3.55 -1.17
N CYS A 61 -19.38 3.27 -1.31
CA CYS A 61 -18.33 4.11 -0.71
C CYS A 61 -18.18 5.45 -1.46
N SER A 62 -18.35 5.47 -2.78
CA SER A 62 -18.37 6.71 -3.57
C SER A 62 -19.56 7.61 -3.21
N GLU A 63 -20.75 7.03 -3.02
CA GLU A 63 -21.94 7.74 -2.52
C GLU A 63 -21.69 8.35 -1.12
N ALA A 64 -20.92 7.65 -0.29
CA ALA A 64 -20.45 8.15 1.01
C ALA A 64 -19.27 9.14 0.94
N ARG A 65 -18.87 9.58 -0.26
CA ARG A 65 -17.76 10.51 -0.54
C ARG A 65 -16.37 10.01 -0.10
N ILE A 66 -16.16 8.70 -0.12
CA ILE A 66 -14.85 8.08 0.12
C ILE A 66 -14.13 7.96 -1.24
N GLY A 67 -12.90 8.48 -1.32
CA GLY A 67 -12.07 8.34 -2.52
C GLY A 67 -11.59 6.90 -2.69
N ILE A 68 -11.94 6.27 -3.82
CA ILE A 68 -11.57 4.87 -4.09
C ILE A 68 -10.39 4.78 -5.06
N THR A 69 -9.31 4.12 -4.63
CA THR A 69 -8.30 3.59 -5.53
C THR A 69 -8.54 2.10 -5.68
N LEU A 70 -8.82 1.64 -6.89
CA LEU A 70 -8.97 0.22 -7.21
C LEU A 70 -7.72 -0.28 -7.93
N THR A 71 -7.10 -1.34 -7.42
CA THR A 71 -6.02 -2.07 -8.09
C THR A 71 -6.55 -3.42 -8.55
N VAL A 72 -6.39 -3.73 -9.83
CA VAL A 72 -6.74 -5.05 -10.41
C VAL A 72 -5.52 -5.66 -11.08
N SER A 73 -5.42 -6.98 -11.15
CA SER A 73 -4.37 -7.63 -11.94
C SER A 73 -4.53 -7.27 -13.42
N ALA A 74 -3.43 -6.84 -14.05
CA ALA A 74 -3.44 -6.37 -15.43
C ALA A 74 -3.90 -7.45 -16.42
N ALA A 75 -3.59 -8.72 -16.13
CA ALA A 75 -4.00 -9.86 -16.94
C ALA A 75 -5.53 -10.02 -17.07
N PHE A 76 -6.30 -9.48 -16.12
CA PHE A 76 -7.77 -9.55 -16.11
C PHE A 76 -8.43 -8.25 -16.57
N PHE A 77 -7.66 -7.23 -16.93
CA PHE A 77 -8.24 -5.99 -17.44
C PHE A 77 -8.74 -6.18 -18.88
N THR A 78 -10.05 -5.98 -19.07
CA THR A 78 -10.73 -6.09 -20.35
C THR A 78 -11.63 -4.90 -20.60
N LYS A 79 -12.04 -4.69 -21.85
CA LYS A 79 -13.04 -3.66 -22.20
C LYS A 79 -14.37 -3.87 -21.45
N LEU A 80 -14.81 -5.11 -21.30
CA LEU A 80 -16.02 -5.46 -20.53
C LEU A 80 -15.90 -5.06 -19.06
N LEU A 81 -14.72 -5.27 -18.46
CA LEU A 81 -14.47 -4.80 -17.09
C LEU A 81 -14.50 -3.27 -17.01
N ALA A 82 -13.89 -2.59 -17.98
CA ALA A 82 -13.89 -1.13 -18.03
C ALA A 82 -15.32 -0.57 -18.17
N GLU A 83 -16.16 -1.18 -19.01
CA GLU A 83 -17.59 -0.86 -19.13
C GLU A 83 -18.34 -1.09 -17.82
N SER A 84 -18.08 -2.22 -17.14
CA SER A 84 -18.70 -2.52 -15.85
C SER A 84 -18.34 -1.47 -14.79
N LEU A 85 -17.06 -1.07 -14.72
CA LEU A 85 -16.57 -0.01 -13.83
C LEU A 85 -17.14 1.37 -14.18
N SER A 86 -17.52 1.63 -15.44
CA SER A 86 -18.10 2.92 -15.83
C SER A 86 -19.42 3.25 -15.14
N THR A 87 -20.14 2.23 -14.65
CA THR A 87 -21.39 2.40 -13.90
C THR A 87 -21.18 2.90 -12.47
N ALA A 88 -19.98 2.68 -11.92
CA ALA A 88 -19.55 3.12 -10.59
C ALA A 88 -18.02 3.31 -10.62
N PRO A 89 -17.51 4.38 -11.25
CA PRO A 89 -16.08 4.51 -11.51
C PRO A 89 -15.31 4.78 -10.21
N PRO A 90 -14.19 4.08 -9.95
CA PRO A 90 -13.28 4.46 -8.89
C PRO A 90 -12.64 5.82 -9.21
N LYS A 91 -12.11 6.50 -8.19
CA LYS A 91 -11.36 7.74 -8.39
C LYS A 91 -10.04 7.48 -9.13
N GLU A 92 -9.39 6.37 -8.82
CA GLU A 92 -8.19 5.89 -9.50
C GLU A 92 -8.34 4.39 -9.80
N LEU A 93 -7.98 3.98 -11.02
CA LEU A 93 -7.83 2.58 -11.41
C LEU A 93 -6.37 2.31 -11.72
N LEU A 94 -5.78 1.35 -11.02
CA LEU A 94 -4.41 0.89 -11.22
C LEU A 94 -4.42 -0.52 -11.77
N LEU A 95 -3.59 -0.76 -12.79
CA LEU A 95 -3.29 -2.12 -13.24
C LEU A 95 -2.05 -2.62 -12.49
N GLU A 96 -2.19 -3.72 -11.78
CA GLU A 96 -1.06 -4.41 -11.16
C GLU A 96 -0.30 -5.17 -12.23
N ILE A 97 0.98 -4.84 -12.36
CA ILE A 97 1.95 -5.48 -13.24
C ILE A 97 3.11 -6.02 -12.41
N THR A 98 3.63 -7.20 -12.74
CA THR A 98 4.77 -7.79 -12.02
C THR A 98 6.09 -7.67 -12.77
N SER A 99 6.01 -7.37 -14.07
CA SER A 99 7.14 -7.10 -14.95
C SER A 99 6.79 -6.01 -15.98
N ILE A 100 7.79 -5.24 -16.42
CA ILE A 100 7.61 -4.19 -17.45
C ILE A 100 7.15 -4.77 -18.79
N GLU A 101 7.52 -6.02 -19.09
CA GLU A 101 7.15 -6.72 -20.32
C GLU A 101 5.64 -6.93 -20.44
N GLU A 102 4.93 -7.08 -19.32
CA GLU A 102 3.48 -7.24 -19.31
C GLU A 102 2.80 -6.05 -19.98
N ILE A 103 3.32 -4.83 -19.77
CA ILE A 103 2.74 -3.57 -20.26
C ILE A 103 2.56 -3.59 -21.77
N PHE A 104 3.48 -4.19 -22.52
CA PHE A 104 3.42 -4.22 -23.98
C PHE A 104 2.23 -5.01 -24.53
N SER A 105 1.59 -5.84 -23.69
CA SER A 105 0.38 -6.59 -24.04
C SER A 105 -0.92 -5.95 -23.54
N LEU A 106 -0.85 -4.87 -22.75
CA LEU A 106 -2.00 -4.26 -22.09
C LEU A 106 -2.63 -3.14 -22.92
N ASP A 107 -3.96 -3.02 -22.83
CA ASP A 107 -4.68 -1.81 -23.26
C ASP A 107 -4.60 -0.70 -22.19
N TYR A 108 -3.37 -0.33 -21.81
CA TYR A 108 -3.12 0.66 -20.76
C TYR A 108 -3.45 2.10 -21.17
N THR A 109 -3.75 2.34 -22.45
CA THR A 109 -4.17 3.64 -22.97
C THR A 109 -5.67 3.92 -22.77
N HIS A 110 -6.42 2.92 -22.29
CA HIS A 110 -7.83 3.07 -21.99
C HIS A 110 -8.05 4.22 -20.98
N PRO A 111 -8.98 5.17 -21.23
CA PRO A 111 -9.15 6.38 -20.41
C PRO A 111 -9.47 6.14 -18.93
N ALA A 112 -10.02 4.97 -18.59
CA ALA A 112 -10.29 4.58 -17.20
C ALA A 112 -9.01 4.28 -16.41
N VAL A 113 -7.92 3.88 -17.07
CA VAL A 113 -6.67 3.47 -16.41
C VAL A 113 -5.90 4.72 -15.98
N SER A 114 -5.67 4.85 -14.68
CA SER A 114 -4.91 5.96 -14.09
C SER A 114 -3.40 5.71 -14.13
N GLY A 115 -2.99 4.44 -14.08
CA GLY A 115 -1.60 4.01 -14.20
C GLY A 115 -1.35 2.63 -13.61
N PHE A 116 -0.16 2.42 -13.03
CA PHE A 116 0.29 1.09 -12.62
C PHE A 116 0.55 0.95 -11.12
N SER A 117 0.29 -0.25 -10.61
CA SER A 117 0.78 -0.75 -9.33
C SER A 117 1.87 -1.80 -9.60
N PHE A 118 3.06 -1.65 -9.02
CA PHE A 118 4.21 -2.52 -9.26
C PHE A 118 4.76 -3.06 -7.94
N PRO A 119 4.29 -4.22 -7.45
CA PRO A 119 4.82 -4.86 -6.26
C PRO A 119 6.30 -5.23 -6.45
N ILE A 120 7.17 -4.67 -5.60
CA ILE A 120 8.62 -4.89 -5.70
C ILE A 120 9.04 -6.13 -4.91
N ASN A 121 9.89 -6.94 -5.52
CA ASN A 121 10.54 -8.11 -4.92
C ASN A 121 11.99 -8.27 -5.41
N GLU A 122 12.65 -9.36 -5.00
CA GLU A 122 14.05 -9.67 -5.33
C GLU A 122 14.33 -9.77 -6.84
N ASN A 123 13.33 -10.16 -7.63
CA ASN A 123 13.47 -10.45 -9.04
C ASN A 123 13.22 -9.25 -9.95
N ASN A 124 12.47 -8.24 -9.48
CA ASN A 124 12.00 -7.15 -10.35
C ASN A 124 12.43 -5.74 -9.94
N TRP A 125 13.06 -5.55 -8.77
CA TRP A 125 13.46 -4.21 -8.31
C TRP A 125 14.39 -3.47 -9.29
N LYS A 126 15.19 -4.19 -10.08
CA LYS A 126 16.08 -3.61 -11.09
C LYS A 126 15.31 -2.93 -12.24
N GLN A 127 14.04 -3.25 -12.44
CA GLN A 127 13.19 -2.65 -13.47
C GLN A 127 12.62 -1.28 -13.07
N ILE A 128 12.83 -0.84 -11.82
CA ILE A 128 12.28 0.44 -11.33
C ILE A 128 12.65 1.63 -12.22
N PRO A 129 13.93 1.82 -12.64
CA PRO A 129 14.29 2.94 -13.50
C PRO A 129 13.58 2.88 -14.85
N ASP A 130 13.63 1.72 -15.53
CA ASP A 130 13.01 1.53 -16.84
C ASP A 130 11.50 1.76 -16.79
N LEU A 131 10.83 1.31 -15.74
CA LEU A 131 9.41 1.53 -15.54
C LEU A 131 9.09 3.02 -15.34
N ILE A 132 9.89 3.74 -14.55
CA ILE A 132 9.71 5.18 -14.34
C ILE A 132 9.93 5.96 -15.64
N HIS A 133 10.97 5.62 -16.41
CA HIS A 133 11.21 6.17 -17.75
C HIS A 133 10.00 5.94 -18.65
N PHE A 134 9.52 4.69 -18.73
CA PHE A 134 8.38 4.33 -19.55
C PHE A 134 7.12 5.13 -19.20
N VAL A 135 6.72 5.17 -17.92
CA VAL A 135 5.49 5.89 -17.52
C VAL A 135 5.63 7.39 -17.77
N SER A 136 6.82 7.95 -17.60
CA SER A 136 7.12 9.35 -17.89
C SER A 136 6.99 9.66 -19.39
N GLU A 137 7.64 8.86 -20.24
CA GLU A 137 7.59 9.02 -21.70
C GLU A 137 6.18 8.85 -22.28
N LYS A 138 5.39 7.93 -21.72
CA LYS A 138 4.00 7.69 -22.15
C LYS A 138 2.99 8.65 -21.52
N GLY A 139 3.42 9.57 -20.66
CA GLY A 139 2.53 10.52 -19.99
C GLY A 139 1.52 9.87 -19.03
N ILE A 140 1.85 8.68 -18.51
CA ILE A 140 1.04 7.98 -17.51
C ILE A 140 1.17 8.73 -16.19
N LYS A 141 0.04 9.00 -15.54
CA LYS A 141 -0.02 9.96 -14.43
C LYS A 141 0.25 9.33 -13.07
N ARG A 142 0.19 8.00 -12.97
CA ARG A 142 0.23 7.30 -11.68
C ARG A 142 1.13 6.08 -11.72
N LEU A 143 2.04 6.00 -10.75
CA LEU A 143 2.83 4.81 -10.48
C LEU A 143 2.86 4.57 -8.96
N VAL A 144 2.50 3.36 -8.54
CA VAL A 144 2.47 2.97 -7.13
C VAL A 144 3.37 1.75 -6.93
N PHE A 145 4.30 1.87 -6.00
CA PHE A 145 5.04 0.76 -5.42
C PHE A 145 4.36 0.40 -4.09
N PRO A 146 3.43 -0.57 -4.08
CA PRO A 146 2.59 -0.83 -2.93
C PRO A 146 3.39 -1.40 -1.76
N MET A 147 2.84 -1.28 -0.56
CA MET A 147 3.37 -1.96 0.62
C MET A 147 3.32 -3.49 0.41
N GLN A 148 4.36 -4.20 0.85
CA GLN A 148 4.33 -5.66 0.81
C GLN A 148 3.22 -6.20 1.71
N ARG A 149 2.63 -7.31 1.28
CA ARG A 149 1.63 -8.07 2.03
C ARG A 149 2.37 -9.18 2.75
N LEU A 150 2.53 -9.06 4.06
CA LEU A 150 3.38 -9.97 4.85
C LEU A 150 2.62 -10.70 5.98
N TYR A 151 1.29 -10.75 5.89
CA TYR A 151 0.39 -11.28 6.93
C TYR A 151 0.17 -12.80 6.84
N SER A 152 0.71 -13.47 5.82
CA SER A 152 0.60 -14.93 5.63
C SER A 152 1.94 -15.67 5.76
N GLY A 153 2.96 -15.02 6.33
CA GLY A 153 4.28 -15.62 6.57
C GLY A 153 5.26 -15.45 5.41
N GLU A 154 5.03 -14.48 4.52
CA GLU A 154 5.90 -14.13 3.42
C GLU A 154 7.25 -13.60 3.92
N HIS A 155 8.33 -13.90 3.18
CA HIS A 155 9.64 -13.31 3.46
C HIS A 155 9.69 -11.84 3.00
N PRO A 156 10.13 -10.90 3.85
CA PRO A 156 10.18 -9.49 3.50
C PRO A 156 11.30 -9.20 2.51
N PHE A 157 10.95 -8.63 1.36
CA PHE A 157 11.92 -7.98 0.50
C PHE A 157 12.41 -6.67 1.14
N HIS A 158 13.70 -6.40 0.97
CA HIS A 158 14.30 -5.09 1.24
C HIS A 158 15.28 -4.75 0.14
N LEU A 159 15.27 -3.49 -0.29
CA LEU A 159 16.15 -3.02 -1.35
C LEU A 159 17.61 -3.04 -0.83
N PRO A 160 18.54 -3.72 -1.52
CA PRO A 160 19.94 -3.74 -1.10
C PRO A 160 20.60 -2.37 -1.29
N ALA A 161 21.65 -2.06 -0.51
CA ALA A 161 22.32 -0.76 -0.54
C ALA A 161 22.84 -0.39 -1.93
N GLN A 162 23.44 -1.35 -2.66
CA GLN A 162 23.86 -1.16 -4.04
C GLN A 162 22.69 -0.89 -5.00
N GLY A 163 21.49 -1.39 -4.67
CA GLY A 163 20.28 -1.11 -5.43
C GLY A 163 19.81 0.33 -5.30
N ILE A 164 19.97 0.94 -4.12
CA ILE A 164 19.67 2.37 -3.91
C ILE A 164 20.53 3.23 -4.82
N VAL A 165 21.85 2.97 -4.84
CA VAL A 165 22.80 3.71 -5.68
C VAL A 165 22.49 3.49 -7.16
N SER A 166 22.33 2.22 -7.58
CA SER A 166 22.05 1.87 -8.97
C SER A 166 20.79 2.52 -9.53
N ILE A 167 19.69 2.57 -8.75
CA ILE A 167 18.45 3.21 -9.17
C ILE A 167 18.62 4.74 -9.22
N SER A 168 19.25 5.32 -8.20
CA SER A 168 19.48 6.77 -8.13
C SER A 168 20.34 7.26 -9.31
N ASP A 169 21.40 6.52 -9.64
CA ASP A 169 22.29 6.87 -10.76
C ASP A 169 21.55 6.76 -12.10
N ALA A 170 20.78 5.68 -12.29
CA ALA A 170 19.98 5.48 -13.50
C ALA A 170 18.91 6.58 -13.70
N LEU A 171 18.36 7.11 -12.61
CA LEU A 171 17.34 8.17 -12.65
C LEU A 171 17.92 9.59 -12.59
N SER A 172 19.24 9.75 -12.45
CA SER A 172 19.89 11.05 -12.20
C SER A 172 19.66 12.08 -13.31
N SER A 173 19.51 11.62 -14.55
CA SER A 173 19.24 12.46 -15.73
C SER A 173 17.77 12.55 -16.11
N LEU A 174 16.89 11.79 -15.44
CA LEU A 174 15.47 11.80 -15.75
C LEU A 174 14.83 13.08 -15.21
N SER A 175 14.12 13.78 -16.08
CA SER A 175 13.11 14.77 -15.68
C SER A 175 11.74 14.12 -15.79
N PRO A 176 11.11 13.71 -14.66
CA PRO A 176 9.80 13.07 -14.70
C PRO A 176 8.75 13.97 -15.35
N ALA A 177 7.79 13.37 -16.05
CA ALA A 177 6.67 14.09 -16.62
C ALA A 177 5.97 14.95 -15.53
N PRO A 178 5.61 16.22 -15.80
CA PRO A 178 5.13 17.15 -14.76
C PRO A 178 3.90 16.68 -13.97
N LEU A 179 3.10 15.77 -14.53
CA LEU A 179 1.89 15.24 -13.91
C LEU A 179 2.05 13.83 -13.32
N LEU A 180 3.24 13.22 -13.43
CA LEU A 180 3.51 11.89 -12.90
C LEU A 180 3.56 11.93 -11.36
N GLN A 181 2.69 11.14 -10.73
CA GLN A 181 2.65 10.93 -9.30
C GLN A 181 3.14 9.53 -8.95
N ILE A 182 4.31 9.47 -8.31
CA ILE A 182 4.90 8.23 -7.80
C ILE A 182 4.61 8.09 -6.31
N THR A 183 4.18 6.90 -5.89
CA THR A 183 4.06 6.55 -4.47
C THR A 183 4.95 5.37 -4.16
N ALA A 184 5.85 5.53 -3.19
CA ALA A 184 6.57 4.42 -2.58
C ALA A 184 6.41 4.54 -1.06
N HIS A 185 5.93 3.48 -0.42
CA HIS A 185 5.81 3.40 1.04
C HIS A 185 7.06 2.84 1.72
N ASP A 186 7.96 2.24 0.94
CA ASP A 186 9.26 1.81 1.41
C ASP A 186 10.25 3.00 1.39
N PRO A 187 10.86 3.36 2.53
CA PRO A 187 11.75 4.51 2.61
C PRO A 187 13.06 4.34 1.81
N PHE A 188 13.53 3.11 1.59
CA PHE A 188 14.74 2.84 0.81
C PHE A 188 14.45 2.94 -0.69
N VAL A 189 13.31 2.42 -1.14
CA VAL A 189 12.82 2.62 -2.52
C VAL A 189 12.57 4.11 -2.78
N TRP A 190 11.91 4.81 -1.84
CA TRP A 190 11.70 6.26 -1.97
C TRP A 190 13.02 7.02 -2.11
N ARG A 191 14.02 6.71 -1.26
CA ARG A 191 15.34 7.35 -1.32
C ARG A 191 16.09 7.03 -2.61
N ALA A 192 15.91 5.83 -3.16
CA ALA A 192 16.49 5.45 -4.43
C ALA A 192 15.92 6.27 -5.60
N ILE A 193 14.61 6.54 -5.59
CA ILE A 193 13.93 7.31 -6.64
C ILE A 193 14.10 8.82 -6.45
N PHE A 194 14.08 9.28 -5.20
CA PHE A 194 14.09 10.70 -4.83
C PHE A 194 15.19 11.01 -3.79
N PRO A 195 16.48 10.92 -4.15
CA PRO A 195 17.60 11.01 -3.21
C PRO A 195 17.64 12.32 -2.42
N ASN A 196 17.11 13.41 -2.99
CA ASN A 196 17.10 14.74 -2.40
C ASN A 196 15.74 15.12 -1.77
N THR A 197 14.76 14.22 -1.77
CA THR A 197 13.42 14.50 -1.22
C THR A 197 13.18 13.72 0.07
N PRO A 198 12.82 14.38 1.18
CA PRO A 198 12.50 13.69 2.43
C PRO A 198 11.39 12.65 2.26
N PHE A 199 11.50 11.53 2.97
CA PHE A 199 10.45 10.51 2.96
C PHE A 199 9.12 11.07 3.51
N PRO A 200 7.99 10.90 2.80
CA PRO A 200 6.70 11.47 3.22
C PRO A 200 6.31 11.05 4.64
N ASN A 201 5.80 12.00 5.43
CA ASN A 201 5.41 11.86 6.84
C ASN A 201 6.55 11.52 7.84
N GLY A 202 7.72 11.11 7.37
CA GLY A 202 8.95 10.94 8.15
C GLY A 202 8.88 9.98 9.34
N ARG A 203 7.87 9.09 9.42
CA ARG A 203 7.73 8.04 10.46
C ARG A 203 6.68 7.00 10.11
N CYS A 204 6.72 5.86 10.83
CA CYS A 204 5.70 4.81 10.75
C CYS A 204 4.28 5.36 10.96
N GLN A 205 3.37 4.99 10.06
CA GLN A 205 1.97 5.39 10.05
C GLN A 205 1.00 4.27 10.44
N ALA A 206 1.53 3.08 10.73
CA ALA A 206 0.74 1.92 11.13
C ALA A 206 -0.07 2.23 12.40
N ALA A 207 -1.32 1.76 12.41
CA ALA A 207 -2.31 2.04 13.46
C ALA A 207 -2.57 3.53 13.72
N ASN A 208 -2.27 4.44 12.77
CA ASN A 208 -2.55 5.87 12.90
C ASN A 208 -3.38 6.38 11.73
N THR A 209 -2.72 6.76 10.62
CA THR A 209 -3.41 7.28 9.43
C THR A 209 -3.94 6.16 8.54
N MET A 210 -3.54 4.91 8.79
CA MET A 210 -3.97 3.75 8.02
C MET A 210 -4.31 2.55 8.90
N LEU A 211 -5.17 1.68 8.35
CA LEU A 211 -5.38 0.29 8.74
C LEU A 211 -5.34 -0.58 7.48
N TYR A 212 -5.14 -1.89 7.67
CA TYR A 212 -5.22 -2.89 6.63
C TYR A 212 -6.28 -3.94 6.99
N ILE A 213 -7.05 -4.38 6.01
CA ILE A 213 -8.04 -5.46 6.13
C ILE A 213 -7.65 -6.54 5.11
N ASP A 214 -7.42 -7.75 5.58
CA ASP A 214 -7.13 -8.89 4.71
C ASP A 214 -8.41 -9.47 4.07
N PRO A 215 -8.29 -10.43 3.13
CA PRO A 215 -9.45 -11.03 2.50
C PRO A 215 -10.40 -11.78 3.45
N LYS A 216 -9.93 -12.17 4.65
CA LYS A 216 -10.72 -12.88 5.67
C LYS A 216 -11.40 -11.91 6.65
N GLY A 217 -11.15 -10.61 6.54
CA GLY A 217 -11.67 -9.59 7.45
C GLY A 217 -10.84 -9.40 8.72
N VAL A 218 -9.62 -9.94 8.79
CA VAL A 218 -8.68 -9.66 9.87
C VAL A 218 -8.08 -8.28 9.66
N VAL A 219 -8.02 -7.49 10.73
CA VAL A 219 -7.55 -6.11 10.70
C VAL A 219 -6.14 -6.03 11.24
N TYR A 220 -5.27 -5.35 10.50
CA TYR A 220 -3.86 -5.13 10.81
C TYR A 220 -3.55 -3.62 10.84
N PRO A 221 -2.46 -3.21 11.50
CA PRO A 221 -2.10 -1.80 11.63
C PRO A 221 -1.54 -1.21 10.33
N CYS A 222 -0.96 -2.02 9.45
CA CYS A 222 -0.63 -1.71 8.05
C CYS A 222 -0.42 -3.02 7.27
N PRO A 223 -0.34 -3.00 5.92
CA PRO A 223 -0.17 -4.23 5.11
C PRO A 223 1.12 -5.03 5.38
N VAL A 224 2.17 -4.36 5.88
CA VAL A 224 3.50 -4.95 6.10
C VAL A 224 3.65 -5.59 7.49
N MET A 225 2.78 -5.24 8.45
CA MET A 225 2.95 -5.63 9.85
C MET A 225 1.97 -6.75 10.21
N PRO A 226 2.45 -8.00 10.38
CA PRO A 226 1.60 -9.18 10.57
C PRO A 226 1.10 -9.34 12.02
N VAL A 227 0.70 -8.24 12.64
CA VAL A 227 0.20 -8.22 14.02
C VAL A 227 -1.28 -7.89 13.98
N PRO A 228 -2.18 -8.89 14.09
CA PRO A 228 -3.62 -8.65 14.09
C PRO A 228 -4.02 -7.73 15.25
N ILE A 229 -4.89 -6.77 14.97
CA ILE A 229 -5.48 -5.88 15.97
C ILE A 229 -7.00 -6.07 16.12
N GLY A 230 -7.59 -6.97 15.32
CA GLY A 230 -8.98 -7.40 15.46
C GLY A 230 -9.45 -8.25 14.28
N ASP A 231 -10.68 -8.74 14.37
CA ASP A 231 -11.34 -9.58 13.37
C ASP A 231 -12.79 -9.09 13.17
N LEU A 232 -13.15 -8.76 11.93
CA LEU A 232 -14.46 -8.21 11.55
C LEU A 232 -15.62 -9.22 11.58
N GLN A 233 -15.31 -10.51 11.73
CA GLN A 233 -16.32 -11.55 12.00
C GLN A 233 -16.84 -11.46 13.44
N ILE A 234 -16.02 -10.93 14.36
CA ILE A 234 -16.31 -10.90 15.80
C ILE A 234 -16.58 -9.46 16.28
N THR A 235 -15.82 -8.49 15.81
CA THR A 235 -15.79 -7.11 16.32
C THR A 235 -16.06 -6.10 15.21
N THR A 236 -16.68 -4.96 15.50
CA THR A 236 -16.87 -3.92 14.48
C THR A 236 -15.55 -3.18 14.19
N LEU A 237 -15.39 -2.65 12.97
CA LEU A 237 -14.21 -1.87 12.62
C LEU A 237 -14.05 -0.60 13.48
N LYS A 238 -15.17 -0.01 13.93
CA LYS A 238 -15.18 1.15 14.82
C LYS A 238 -14.59 0.83 16.19
N GLU A 239 -14.94 -0.34 16.74
CA GLU A 239 -14.39 -0.81 18.01
C GLU A 239 -12.90 -1.11 17.89
N ILE A 240 -12.46 -1.75 16.79
CA ILE A 240 -11.04 -2.00 16.53
C ILE A 240 -10.27 -0.67 16.39
N ALA A 241 -10.76 0.26 15.58
CA ALA A 241 -10.10 1.54 15.30
C ALA A 241 -10.02 2.48 16.52
N LYS A 242 -10.92 2.31 17.51
CA LYS A 242 -10.94 3.07 18.77
C LYS A 242 -10.50 2.24 19.98
N GLY A 243 -10.10 0.99 19.74
CA GLY A 243 -9.83 0.01 20.77
C GLY A 243 -8.49 0.23 21.46
N VAL A 244 -8.35 -0.40 22.63
CA VAL A 244 -7.14 -0.34 23.46
C VAL A 244 -5.94 -0.95 22.73
N ILE A 245 -6.13 -2.08 22.04
CA ILE A 245 -5.07 -2.79 21.30
C ILE A 245 -4.37 -1.85 20.30
N LYS A 246 -5.15 -1.15 19.45
CA LYS A 246 -4.60 -0.19 18.50
C LYS A 246 -3.84 0.94 19.19
N ARG A 247 -4.41 1.54 20.25
CA ARG A 247 -3.78 2.66 20.97
C ARG A 247 -2.46 2.26 21.61
N GLU A 248 -2.42 1.11 22.28
CA GLU A 248 -1.21 0.58 22.90
C GLU A 248 -0.13 0.25 21.87
N LEU A 249 -0.53 -0.39 20.76
CA LEU A 249 0.36 -0.64 19.64
C LEU A 249 0.93 0.68 19.11
N ARG A 250 0.09 1.68 18.87
CA ARG A 250 0.53 2.99 18.38
C ARG A 250 1.51 3.66 19.34
N ALA A 251 1.25 3.62 20.63
CA ALA A 251 2.14 4.18 21.66
C ALA A 251 3.53 3.51 21.65
N LYS A 252 3.60 2.20 21.38
CA LYS A 252 4.87 1.48 21.20
C LYS A 252 5.58 1.91 19.91
N LEU A 253 4.86 1.95 18.78
CA LEU A 253 5.41 2.31 17.47
C LEU A 253 5.95 3.75 17.38
N LEU A 254 5.55 4.64 18.28
CA LEU A 254 6.08 6.00 18.40
C LEU A 254 7.48 6.07 19.01
N LYS A 255 7.91 5.02 19.72
CA LYS A 255 9.24 4.93 20.30
C LYS A 255 10.25 4.49 19.25
N LEU A 256 11.48 4.95 19.43
CA LEU A 256 12.61 4.47 18.66
C LEU A 256 13.00 3.07 19.17
N PRO A 257 13.38 2.12 18.29
CA PRO A 257 13.97 0.85 18.67
C PRO A 257 15.18 1.07 19.57
N ALA A 258 15.40 0.17 20.51
CA ALA A 258 16.57 0.25 21.40
C ALA A 258 17.88 0.31 20.61
N ASP A 259 18.00 -0.54 19.59
CA ASP A 259 19.19 -0.63 18.72
C ASP A 259 19.39 0.59 17.82
N CYS A 260 18.38 1.47 17.71
CA CYS A 260 18.49 2.72 16.96
C CYS A 260 18.91 3.90 17.86
N ILE A 261 18.98 3.73 19.18
CA ILE A 261 19.41 4.80 20.10
C ILE A 261 20.88 5.15 19.82
N GLY A 262 21.15 6.43 19.59
CA GLY A 262 22.49 6.92 19.25
C GLY A 262 22.86 6.84 17.76
N CYS A 263 22.00 6.27 16.91
CA CYS A 263 22.19 6.29 15.46
C CYS A 263 22.03 7.72 14.92
N GLU A 264 23.02 8.22 14.19
CA GLU A 264 23.01 9.56 13.58
C GLU A 264 21.83 9.77 12.61
N MET A 265 21.36 8.69 12.00
CA MET A 265 20.24 8.69 11.06
C MET A 265 18.88 8.47 11.74
N ALA A 266 18.83 8.23 13.05
CA ALA A 266 17.60 7.92 13.76
C ALA A 266 16.55 9.04 13.62
N GLU A 267 16.97 10.30 13.55
CA GLU A 267 16.05 11.43 13.44
C GLU A 267 15.31 11.47 12.09
N SER A 268 15.95 11.03 11.00
CA SER A 268 15.35 11.02 9.66
C SER A 268 14.66 9.69 9.34
N CYS A 269 15.25 8.57 9.75
CA CYS A 269 14.72 7.22 9.51
C CYS A 269 13.59 6.86 10.48
N LYS A 270 13.64 7.38 11.71
CA LYS A 270 12.75 7.01 12.82
C LYS A 270 12.65 5.49 13.04
N GLY A 271 13.74 4.76 12.79
CA GLY A 271 13.88 3.33 12.99
C GLY A 271 13.32 2.42 11.88
N GLY A 272 12.94 2.95 10.71
CA GLY A 272 12.57 2.13 9.55
C GLY A 272 11.23 1.39 9.67
N CYS A 273 11.07 0.32 8.90
CA CYS A 273 9.86 -0.49 8.81
C CYS A 273 9.73 -1.51 9.94
N ARG A 274 8.85 -1.19 10.89
CA ARG A 274 8.51 -2.04 12.05
C ARG A 274 7.94 -3.40 11.67
N GLY A 275 7.19 -3.49 10.57
CA GLY A 275 6.63 -4.76 10.08
C GLY A 275 7.70 -5.74 9.63
N ARG A 276 8.76 -5.24 8.97
CA ARG A 276 9.92 -6.10 8.61
C ARG A 276 10.72 -6.53 9.84
N GLY A 277 10.90 -5.63 10.81
CA GLY A 277 11.53 -5.95 12.08
C GLY A 277 10.80 -7.09 12.81
N GLU A 278 9.46 -7.02 12.88
CA GLU A 278 8.62 -8.08 13.47
C GLU A 278 8.86 -9.43 12.80
N ILE A 279 8.88 -9.50 11.47
CA ILE A 279 9.01 -10.78 10.76
C ILE A 279 10.40 -11.39 10.93
N ILE A 280 11.45 -10.57 10.89
CA ILE A 280 12.83 -11.07 10.94
C ILE A 280 13.29 -11.37 12.37
N SER A 281 12.91 -10.53 13.33
CA SER A 281 13.40 -10.63 14.71
C SER A 281 12.37 -11.17 15.70
N GLY A 282 11.12 -11.39 15.27
CA GLY A 282 10.01 -11.71 16.16
C GLY A 282 9.58 -10.54 17.05
N SER A 283 10.05 -9.32 16.74
CA SER A 283 9.76 -8.10 17.51
C SER A 283 9.74 -6.86 16.63
N TRP A 284 8.63 -6.11 16.67
CA TRP A 284 8.51 -4.81 16.02
C TRP A 284 9.41 -3.74 16.67
N ASP A 285 10.01 -4.03 17.82
CA ASP A 285 11.04 -3.20 18.44
C ASP A 285 12.45 -3.50 17.89
N GLY A 286 12.58 -4.46 16.97
CA GLY A 286 13.82 -4.73 16.24
C GLY A 286 14.12 -3.71 15.15
N ILE A 287 15.37 -3.71 14.66
CA ILE A 287 15.78 -2.89 13.52
C ILE A 287 15.10 -3.34 12.23
N ASP A 288 14.90 -2.40 11.31
CA ASP A 288 14.56 -2.74 9.93
C ASP A 288 15.75 -3.50 9.30
N PRO A 289 15.57 -4.71 8.72
CA PRO A 289 16.66 -5.47 8.08
C PRO A 289 17.33 -4.74 6.90
N ALA A 290 16.67 -3.70 6.36
CA ALA A 290 17.27 -2.83 5.36
C ALA A 290 18.30 -1.83 5.95
N CYS A 291 18.31 -1.63 7.28
CA CYS A 291 19.27 -0.78 7.98
C CYS A 291 20.63 -1.49 8.04
N LYS A 292 21.64 -0.89 7.39
CA LYS A 292 23.03 -1.37 7.36
C LYS A 292 23.98 -0.21 7.62
#